data_AF-A0A7V6E9C4-F1
#
_entry.id   AF-A0A7V6E9C4-F1
#
_cell.length_a   1.000
_cell.length_b   1.000
_cell.length_c   1.000
_cell.angle_alpha   90.00
_cell.angle_beta   90.00
_cell.angle_gamma   90.00
#
_symmetry.space_group_name_H-M   'P 1'
#
loop_
_entity.id
_entity.type
_entity.pdbx_description
1 polymer ?
#
loop_
_entity_poly.entity_id
_entity_poly.type
_entity_poly.pdbx_seq_one_letter_code
_entity_poly.pdbx_strand_id
1 'polypeptide(L)'
;MTRHLFIAVLPVLLVCRTSMADITGFQFNGIEAVGDVELSSRIGKASTDTDHLINIEDCKKYTGSSIRVMWSLSRVPVSGTTWAVKMSKPGGSCSTSSMSDLSGSCYEEFIVSEKALDTYTNIKFSVPLDPLMGGDCNVNEDRVTNIYILLNEGGIISAQTIAFRVDLKPPYSPTIGEPKEGDQNVLISWTDDKNSSESGIRYRVYYSEAPFDDTTKSQTSASDPVTGKSYRVSGLENGVEYWFAVCAIDDSDNESPLSAVTSAMPVPSYDFWEYYKDKAGGGETGGFCFIATVAYGSPLAKEVQKLRDFRDRFLLPNFMGRALVSLYYTVSPPLARVIQRHENLRTIARIMLVPVVLFAEFVDFASAHLGLIALVFFFVVFLCLAPALLRKVIALFLLVFSLSSNALAESPRNTMLELKFGPFKPDIDKEFNGKASPFKTVMGNKTLLMTQFEYDYEFFTRFGIIAMGATVGYSRAKGSARLQDDKPSNDTTTMHMIPLSLSAIYRFDWAAQKH
;
A
#
# COMPACT_ATOMS: atom_id res chain seq x y z
N MET A 1 6.69 12.29 46.26
CA MET A 1 5.46 11.53 46.00
C MET A 1 5.79 10.39 45.06
N THR A 2 5.90 9.21 45.65
CA THR A 2 6.24 7.91 45.05
C THR A 2 5.12 7.44 44.11
N ARG A 3 5.47 7.09 42.85
CA ARG A 3 4.57 6.38 41.92
C ARG A 3 4.83 4.88 42.06
N HIS A 4 3.88 4.17 42.64
CA HIS A 4 3.86 2.70 42.66
C HIS A 4 3.35 2.18 41.30
N LEU A 5 4.18 1.34 40.67
CA LEU A 5 3.84 0.57 39.49
C LEU A 5 3.10 -0.70 39.95
N PHE A 6 1.79 -0.77 39.71
CA PHE A 6 1.01 -1.99 39.95
C PHE A 6 1.19 -2.93 38.75
N ILE A 7 1.94 -4.01 38.95
CA ILE A 7 2.02 -5.15 38.03
C ILE A 7 0.85 -6.06 38.36
N ALA A 8 -0.11 -6.16 37.44
CA ALA A 8 -1.21 -7.12 37.53
C ALA A 8 -0.68 -8.51 37.12
N VAL A 9 -0.54 -9.40 38.10
CA VAL A 9 -0.24 -10.81 37.88
C VAL A 9 -1.56 -11.52 37.62
N LEU A 10 -1.78 -11.95 36.36
CA LEU A 10 -2.90 -12.80 35.97
C LEU A 10 -2.65 -14.22 36.54
N PRO A 11 -3.62 -14.85 37.22
CA PRO A 11 -3.43 -16.19 37.75
C PRO A 11 -3.48 -17.20 36.60
N VAL A 12 -2.34 -17.79 36.28
CA VAL A 12 -2.28 -19.02 35.49
C VAL A 12 -3.00 -20.10 36.32
N LEU A 13 -4.19 -20.49 35.88
CA LEU A 13 -4.88 -21.69 36.34
C LEU A 13 -4.00 -22.89 35.94
N LEU A 14 -3.13 -23.27 36.87
CA LEU A 14 -2.40 -24.53 36.86
C LEU A 14 -3.44 -25.65 36.95
N VAL A 15 -3.86 -26.16 35.79
CA VAL A 15 -4.44 -27.49 35.69
C VAL A 15 -3.32 -28.45 36.12
N CYS A 16 -3.46 -29.01 37.31
CA CYS A 16 -2.54 -30.01 37.84
C CYS A 16 -2.64 -31.26 36.95
N ARG A 17 -1.84 -31.33 35.88
CA ARG A 17 -1.61 -32.58 35.15
C ARG A 17 -0.83 -33.47 36.11
N THR A 18 -1.38 -34.64 36.44
CA THR A 18 -0.59 -35.73 37.02
C THR A 18 0.37 -36.23 35.93
N SER A 19 1.44 -35.49 35.66
CA SER A 19 2.42 -35.86 34.63
C SER A 19 3.35 -36.92 35.20
N MET A 20 3.30 -38.13 34.66
CA MET A 20 4.43 -39.06 34.75
C MET A 20 5.69 -38.42 34.16
N ALA A 21 6.86 -38.97 34.50
CA ALA A 21 8.13 -38.50 33.97
C ALA A 21 8.17 -38.63 32.43
N ASP A 22 8.67 -37.59 31.77
CA ASP A 22 8.95 -37.61 30.33
C ASP A 22 10.01 -38.68 30.01
N ILE A 23 9.95 -39.23 28.80
CA ILE A 23 10.92 -40.21 28.33
C ILE A 23 12.29 -39.54 28.24
N THR A 24 13.23 -39.99 29.07
CA THR A 24 14.58 -39.40 29.12
C THR A 24 15.35 -39.72 27.84
N GLY A 25 15.73 -38.67 27.10
CA GLY A 25 16.47 -38.77 25.84
C GLY A 25 15.58 -38.93 24.61
N PHE A 26 14.27 -38.69 24.72
CA PHE A 26 13.37 -38.72 23.57
C PHE A 26 13.77 -37.70 22.48
N GLN A 27 13.76 -38.15 21.23
CA GLN A 27 13.96 -37.32 20.06
C GLN A 27 12.83 -37.58 19.06
N PHE A 28 12.11 -36.53 18.69
CA PHE A 28 11.16 -36.58 17.58
C PHE A 28 11.94 -36.49 16.27
N ASN A 29 11.73 -37.43 15.35
CA ASN A 29 12.43 -37.45 14.06
C ASN A 29 11.58 -36.86 12.93
N GLY A 30 10.26 -36.79 13.09
CA GLY A 30 9.34 -36.21 12.10
C GLY A 30 8.12 -37.07 11.82
N ILE A 31 7.28 -36.56 10.93
CA ILE A 31 6.05 -37.22 10.42
C ILE A 31 6.14 -37.32 8.89
N GLU A 32 5.92 -38.52 8.36
CA GLU A 32 5.84 -38.79 6.92
C GLU A 32 4.48 -39.38 6.54
N ALA A 33 4.05 -39.18 5.29
CA ALA A 33 2.82 -39.78 4.78
C ALA A 33 2.98 -41.28 4.57
N VAL A 34 1.90 -42.04 4.76
CA VAL A 34 1.82 -43.43 4.29
C VAL A 34 0.96 -43.46 3.03
N GLY A 35 1.60 -43.71 1.88
CA GLY A 35 0.95 -43.71 0.56
C GLY A 35 1.11 -42.39 -0.19
N ASP A 36 0.25 -42.14 -1.17
CA ASP A 36 0.36 -41.02 -2.13
C ASP A 36 -0.26 -39.70 -1.63
N VAL A 37 -0.26 -39.48 -0.32
CA VAL A 37 -0.91 -38.32 0.31
C VAL A 37 0.10 -37.23 0.59
N GLU A 38 -0.08 -36.05 -0.02
CA GLU A 38 0.74 -34.89 0.27
C GLU A 38 0.24 -34.18 1.53
N LEU A 39 0.95 -34.35 2.65
CA LEU A 39 0.65 -33.69 3.93
C LEU A 39 0.90 -32.18 3.84
N SER A 40 0.10 -31.39 4.54
CA SER A 40 0.29 -29.94 4.68
C SER A 40 1.52 -29.63 5.52
N SER A 41 2.06 -28.42 5.39
CA SER A 41 3.14 -27.94 6.26
C SER A 41 2.69 -27.81 7.72
N ARG A 42 1.39 -27.57 7.96
CA ARG A 42 0.77 -27.41 9.29
C ARG A 42 0.87 -28.65 10.17
N ILE A 43 1.01 -29.84 9.58
CA ILE A 43 1.20 -31.09 10.32
C ILE A 43 2.55 -31.13 11.06
N GLY A 44 3.52 -30.28 10.73
CA GLY A 44 4.81 -30.26 11.44
C GLY A 44 5.64 -31.51 11.14
N LYS A 45 6.18 -31.61 9.92
CA LYS A 45 6.87 -32.80 9.42
C LYS A 45 8.30 -32.95 9.93
N ALA A 46 8.94 -31.86 10.34
CA ALA A 46 10.34 -31.83 10.71
C ALA A 46 10.56 -32.19 12.19
N SER A 47 11.76 -32.66 12.51
CA SER A 47 12.16 -33.00 13.88
C SER A 47 12.13 -31.82 14.87
N THR A 48 12.10 -30.59 14.36
CA THR A 48 12.05 -29.35 15.18
C THR A 48 10.63 -28.85 15.42
N ASP A 49 9.64 -29.42 14.75
CA ASP A 49 8.26 -28.94 14.81
C ASP A 49 7.63 -29.38 16.14
N THR A 50 7.05 -28.42 16.85
CA THR A 50 6.39 -28.64 18.14
C THR A 50 4.87 -28.58 18.06
N ASP A 51 4.35 -28.09 16.94
CA ASP A 51 2.93 -27.94 16.68
C ASP A 51 2.51 -28.81 15.50
N HIS A 52 1.45 -29.58 15.69
CA HIS A 52 0.84 -30.41 14.67
C HIS A 52 -0.62 -29.99 14.55
N LEU A 53 -0.97 -29.33 13.46
CA LEU A 53 -2.29 -28.76 13.24
C LEU A 53 -2.98 -29.38 12.02
N ILE A 54 -4.25 -29.72 12.19
CA ILE A 54 -5.16 -30.22 11.16
C ILE A 54 -6.37 -29.30 11.15
N ASN A 55 -6.64 -28.69 9.99
CA ASN A 55 -7.81 -27.85 9.77
C ASN A 55 -8.93 -28.62 9.04
N ILE A 56 -10.04 -27.97 8.70
CA ILE A 56 -11.19 -28.61 8.04
C ILE A 56 -10.84 -29.16 6.66
N GLU A 57 -10.03 -28.45 5.89
CA GLU A 57 -9.60 -28.87 4.55
C GLU A 57 -8.68 -30.10 4.64
N ASP A 58 -7.71 -30.06 5.54
CA ASP A 58 -6.82 -31.17 5.87
C ASP A 58 -7.63 -32.40 6.31
N CYS A 59 -8.64 -32.23 7.15
CA CYS A 59 -9.51 -33.32 7.60
C CYS A 59 -10.20 -34.05 6.44
N LYS A 60 -10.77 -33.28 5.50
CA LYS A 60 -11.40 -33.83 4.29
C LYS A 60 -10.39 -34.49 3.36
N LYS A 61 -9.21 -33.89 3.21
CA LYS A 61 -8.14 -34.41 2.34
C LYS A 61 -7.56 -35.73 2.84
N TYR A 62 -7.43 -35.88 4.15
CA TYR A 62 -6.76 -37.00 4.78
C TYR A 62 -7.67 -38.16 5.19
N THR A 63 -8.96 -38.09 4.86
CA THR A 63 -9.89 -39.17 5.17
C THR A 63 -9.41 -40.49 4.55
N GLY A 64 -9.37 -41.58 5.33
CA GLY A 64 -8.88 -42.90 4.94
C GLY A 64 -7.35 -43.03 4.85
N SER A 65 -6.59 -41.99 5.21
CA SER A 65 -5.13 -41.95 5.11
C SER A 65 -4.45 -42.27 6.44
N SER A 66 -3.14 -42.53 6.39
CA SER A 66 -2.32 -42.74 7.59
C SER A 66 -1.03 -41.94 7.52
N ILE A 67 -0.53 -41.54 8.68
CA ILE A 67 0.81 -40.97 8.83
C ILE A 67 1.73 -41.95 9.52
N ARG A 68 3.03 -41.80 9.31
CA ARG A 68 4.06 -42.51 10.03
C ARG A 68 4.84 -41.53 10.89
N VAL A 69 4.79 -41.77 12.19
CA VAL A 69 5.53 -41.01 13.19
C VAL A 69 6.86 -41.70 13.43
N MET A 70 7.95 -40.94 13.45
CA MET A 70 9.30 -41.43 13.69
C MET A 70 9.89 -40.78 14.94
N TRP A 71 10.54 -41.58 15.79
CA TRP A 71 11.20 -41.10 17.00
C TRP A 71 12.44 -41.95 17.35
N SER A 72 13.30 -41.42 18.22
CA SER A 72 14.54 -42.05 18.65
C SER A 72 14.82 -41.78 20.12
N LEU A 73 15.77 -42.50 20.68
CA LEU A 73 16.39 -42.20 21.98
C LEU A 73 17.84 -41.75 21.75
N SER A 74 18.24 -40.68 22.42
CA SER A 74 19.60 -40.15 22.42
C SER A 74 20.58 -41.01 23.25
N ARG A 75 20.09 -42.07 23.89
CA ARG A 75 20.85 -42.99 24.75
C ARG A 75 20.44 -44.44 24.48
N VAL A 76 21.33 -45.35 24.87
CA VAL A 76 21.04 -46.78 24.85
C VAL A 76 20.07 -47.11 26.01
N PRO A 77 18.90 -47.70 25.74
CA PRO A 77 17.93 -48.09 26.76
C PRO A 77 18.39 -49.34 27.53
N VAL A 78 17.76 -49.61 28.67
CA VAL A 78 18.06 -50.82 29.46
C VAL A 78 17.67 -52.09 28.68
N SER A 79 18.39 -53.19 28.85
CA SER A 79 18.04 -54.46 28.21
C SER A 79 16.64 -54.94 28.64
N GLY A 80 15.84 -55.40 27.67
CA GLY A 80 14.45 -55.83 27.91
C GLY A 80 13.42 -54.69 27.94
N THR A 81 13.78 -53.48 27.50
CA THR A 81 12.85 -52.35 27.40
C THR A 81 11.74 -52.64 26.39
N THR A 82 10.51 -52.27 26.75
CA THR A 82 9.34 -52.35 25.87
C THR A 82 8.74 -50.97 25.62
N TRP A 83 8.06 -50.83 24.48
CA TRP A 83 7.37 -49.60 24.12
C TRP A 83 5.95 -49.90 23.63
N ALA A 84 5.05 -48.94 23.84
CA ALA A 84 3.67 -48.99 23.38
C ALA A 84 3.22 -47.60 22.93
N VAL A 85 2.18 -47.55 22.10
CA VAL A 85 1.56 -46.28 21.70
C VAL A 85 0.08 -46.34 21.98
N LYS A 86 -0.42 -45.29 22.61
CA LYS A 86 -1.86 -45.04 22.83
C LYS A 86 -2.25 -43.73 22.18
N MET A 87 -3.52 -43.61 21.81
CA MET A 87 -4.12 -42.38 21.33
C MET A 87 -5.39 -42.08 22.11
N SER A 88 -5.57 -40.82 22.52
CA SER A 88 -6.84 -40.39 23.09
C SER A 88 -7.90 -40.25 22.01
N LYS A 89 -9.18 -40.34 22.39
CA LYS A 89 -10.25 -39.76 21.57
C LYS A 89 -10.04 -38.24 21.46
N PRO A 90 -10.54 -37.59 20.40
CA PRO A 90 -10.45 -36.13 20.26
C PRO A 90 -11.06 -35.40 21.47
N GLY A 91 -10.31 -34.48 22.07
CA GLY A 91 -10.70 -33.73 23.27
C GLY A 91 -10.51 -34.52 24.59
N GLY A 92 -10.01 -35.75 24.50
CA GLY A 92 -9.79 -36.66 25.62
C GLY A 92 -8.33 -36.76 26.06
N SER A 93 -8.07 -37.74 26.93
CA SER A 93 -6.72 -38.12 27.35
C SER A 93 -6.58 -39.64 27.43
N CYS A 94 -5.40 -40.12 27.84
CA CYS A 94 -5.19 -41.52 28.16
C CYS A 94 -4.47 -41.64 29.49
N SER A 95 -4.80 -42.69 30.25
CA SER A 95 -3.97 -43.10 31.38
C SER A 95 -2.57 -43.50 30.88
N THR A 96 -1.57 -42.84 31.44
CA THR A 96 -0.17 -43.12 31.18
C THR A 96 0.43 -44.04 32.24
N SER A 97 -0.27 -44.30 33.35
CA SER A 97 0.25 -45.03 34.52
C SER A 97 0.56 -46.51 34.29
N SER A 98 0.04 -47.10 33.22
CA SER A 98 0.38 -48.47 32.81
C SER A 98 0.40 -48.60 31.29
N MET A 99 1.06 -49.63 30.77
CA MET A 99 1.13 -49.89 29.31
C MET A 99 -0.23 -50.29 28.72
N SER A 100 -1.09 -50.93 29.51
CA SER A 100 -2.34 -51.56 29.04
C SER A 100 -3.63 -50.87 29.50
N ASP A 101 -3.57 -49.94 30.46
CA ASP A 101 -4.77 -49.24 30.95
C ASP A 101 -5.31 -48.25 29.90
N LEU A 102 -6.52 -48.50 29.43
CA LEU A 102 -7.22 -47.67 28.44
C LEU A 102 -8.23 -46.71 29.09
N SER A 103 -8.16 -46.53 30.41
CA SER A 103 -8.98 -45.54 31.10
C SER A 103 -8.66 -44.12 30.62
N GLY A 104 -9.66 -43.22 30.75
CA GLY A 104 -9.47 -41.80 30.47
C GLY A 104 -9.87 -41.33 29.07
N SER A 105 -10.69 -42.07 28.31
CA SER A 105 -11.11 -41.81 26.91
C SER A 105 -10.08 -42.18 25.83
N CYS A 106 -9.28 -43.23 26.08
CA CYS A 106 -8.44 -43.82 25.06
C CYS A 106 -9.23 -44.41 23.89
N TYR A 107 -8.59 -44.43 22.73
CA TYR A 107 -9.07 -45.13 21.55
C TYR A 107 -8.68 -46.60 21.64
N GLU A 108 -9.65 -47.48 21.93
CA GLU A 108 -9.39 -48.91 22.21
C GLU A 108 -8.91 -49.69 20.98
N GLU A 109 -9.28 -49.26 19.78
CA GLU A 109 -8.92 -49.92 18.52
C GLU A 109 -7.53 -49.51 17.99
N PHE A 110 -6.94 -48.44 18.52
CA PHE A 110 -5.61 -47.95 18.13
C PHE A 110 -4.62 -48.20 19.28
N ILE A 111 -4.10 -49.41 19.31
CA ILE A 111 -3.04 -49.82 20.24
C ILE A 111 -1.91 -50.39 19.40
N VAL A 112 -0.76 -49.72 19.41
CA VAL A 112 0.47 -50.44 19.10
C VAL A 112 0.78 -51.28 20.33
N SER A 113 0.43 -52.57 20.26
CA SER A 113 0.65 -53.54 21.32
C SER A 113 2.08 -53.45 21.83
N GLU A 114 2.28 -53.69 23.13
CA GLU A 114 3.60 -53.68 23.76
C GLU A 114 4.60 -54.50 22.93
N LYS A 115 5.66 -53.85 22.46
CA LYS A 115 6.70 -54.44 21.62
C LYS A 115 8.04 -54.32 22.30
N ALA A 116 8.89 -55.33 22.11
CA ALA A 116 10.30 -55.23 22.47
C ALA A 116 10.95 -54.09 21.69
N LEU A 117 11.83 -53.35 22.37
CA LEU A 117 12.60 -52.27 21.75
C LEU A 117 13.88 -52.84 21.13
N ASP A 118 13.78 -53.33 19.90
CA ASP A 118 14.90 -53.97 19.17
C ASP A 118 15.93 -52.95 18.68
N THR A 119 15.50 -51.72 18.39
CA THR A 119 16.35 -50.58 18.02
C THR A 119 15.94 -49.34 18.82
N TYR A 120 16.90 -48.45 19.09
CA TYR A 120 16.66 -47.20 19.82
C TYR A 120 16.75 -45.95 18.92
N THR A 121 16.86 -46.15 17.60
CA THR A 121 16.91 -45.07 16.60
C THR A 121 15.88 -45.31 15.51
N ASN A 122 15.26 -44.22 15.03
CA ASN A 122 14.30 -44.18 13.94
C ASN A 122 13.17 -45.21 14.06
N ILE A 123 12.62 -45.33 15.26
CA ILE A 123 11.49 -46.20 15.59
C ILE A 123 10.26 -45.59 14.92
N LYS A 124 9.48 -46.44 14.25
CA LYS A 124 8.34 -46.00 13.44
C LYS A 124 7.05 -46.70 13.83
N PHE A 125 5.96 -45.96 13.85
CA PHE A 125 4.61 -46.51 13.93
C PHE A 125 3.67 -45.73 13.00
N SER A 126 2.63 -46.41 12.52
CA SER A 126 1.63 -45.79 11.65
C SER A 126 0.41 -45.40 12.47
N VAL A 127 -0.12 -44.21 12.21
CA VAL A 127 -1.30 -43.64 12.85
C VAL A 127 -2.35 -43.38 11.77
N PRO A 128 -3.53 -44.03 11.83
CA PRO A 128 -4.64 -43.71 10.96
C PRO A 128 -5.18 -42.32 11.31
N LEU A 129 -5.40 -41.49 10.29
CA LEU A 129 -5.82 -40.11 10.49
C LEU A 129 -7.31 -40.00 10.85
N ASP A 130 -8.17 -40.89 10.35
CA ASP A 130 -9.61 -40.87 10.65
C ASP A 130 -9.92 -40.85 12.16
N PRO A 131 -9.42 -41.79 12.99
CA PRO A 131 -9.65 -41.75 14.43
C PRO A 131 -8.90 -40.63 15.14
N LEU A 132 -7.78 -40.14 14.57
CA LEU A 132 -7.07 -38.97 15.10
C LEU A 132 -7.92 -37.70 14.99
N MET A 133 -8.63 -37.56 13.87
CA MET A 133 -9.50 -36.42 13.57
C MET A 133 -10.91 -36.58 14.16
N GLY A 134 -11.30 -37.82 14.52
CA GLY A 134 -12.61 -38.14 15.08
C GLY A 134 -13.66 -38.60 14.06
N GLY A 135 -13.28 -38.78 12.80
CA GLY A 135 -14.11 -39.34 11.73
C GLY A 135 -15.14 -38.40 11.10
N ASP A 136 -15.56 -37.33 11.79
CA ASP A 136 -16.47 -36.31 11.24
C ASP A 136 -15.79 -34.93 11.23
N CYS A 137 -15.58 -34.41 10.02
CA CYS A 137 -14.96 -33.10 9.81
C CYS A 137 -15.94 -31.92 9.99
N ASN A 138 -17.23 -32.16 10.28
CA ASN A 138 -18.27 -31.13 10.39
C ASN A 138 -18.72 -30.86 11.83
N VAL A 139 -17.97 -31.35 12.81
CA VAL A 139 -18.34 -31.31 14.23
C VAL A 139 -18.37 -29.89 14.81
N ASN A 140 -17.77 -28.90 14.12
CA ASN A 140 -17.78 -27.49 14.50
C ASN A 140 -17.19 -27.24 15.91
N GLU A 141 -16.13 -27.97 16.25
CA GLU A 141 -15.46 -27.90 17.55
C GLU A 141 -13.95 -28.04 17.39
N ASP A 142 -13.21 -27.33 18.24
CA ASP A 142 -11.76 -27.48 18.36
C ASP A 142 -11.43 -28.55 19.37
N ARG A 143 -10.58 -29.49 18.97
CA ARG A 143 -10.21 -30.64 19.79
C ARG A 143 -8.71 -30.85 19.73
N VAL A 144 -8.19 -31.49 20.77
CA VAL A 144 -6.81 -31.96 20.81
C VAL A 144 -6.83 -33.46 20.94
N THR A 145 -6.14 -34.13 20.03
CA THR A 145 -5.90 -35.57 20.09
C THR A 145 -4.47 -35.80 20.50
N ASN A 146 -4.27 -36.55 21.57
CA ASN A 146 -2.95 -36.80 22.13
C ASN A 146 -2.50 -38.22 21.77
N ILE A 147 -1.31 -38.32 21.18
CA ILE A 147 -0.60 -39.58 21.00
C ILE A 147 0.41 -39.72 22.14
N TYR A 148 0.30 -40.80 22.89
CA TYR A 148 1.17 -41.13 24.01
C TYR A 148 2.10 -42.26 23.60
N ILE A 149 3.39 -41.96 23.56
CA ILE A 149 4.44 -42.97 23.43
C ILE A 149 4.84 -43.35 24.85
N LEU A 150 4.71 -44.63 25.20
CA LEU A 150 5.03 -45.17 26.52
C LEU A 150 6.28 -46.03 26.41
N LEU A 151 7.17 -45.88 27.38
CA LEU A 151 8.40 -46.66 27.50
C LEU A 151 8.47 -47.29 28.88
N ASN A 152 8.63 -48.60 28.94
CA ASN A 152 8.85 -49.34 30.17
C ASN A 152 10.30 -49.82 30.25
N GLU A 153 11.08 -49.17 31.10
CA GLU A 153 12.48 -49.52 31.37
C GLU A 153 12.59 -50.12 32.76
N GLY A 154 12.80 -51.43 32.86
CA GLY A 154 13.01 -52.11 34.14
C GLY A 154 11.83 -51.99 35.12
N GLY A 155 10.59 -51.88 34.61
CA GLY A 155 9.38 -51.73 35.42
C GLY A 155 8.96 -50.29 35.70
N ILE A 156 9.75 -49.30 35.25
CA ILE A 156 9.42 -47.87 35.36
C ILE A 156 8.83 -47.42 34.03
N ILE A 157 7.60 -46.89 34.07
CA ILE A 157 6.91 -46.39 32.90
C ILE A 157 7.10 -44.87 32.79
N SER A 158 7.55 -44.42 31.63
CA SER A 158 7.64 -43.02 31.23
C SER A 158 6.79 -42.78 29.97
N ALA A 159 6.33 -41.55 29.77
CA ALA A 159 5.45 -41.23 28.66
C ALA A 159 5.86 -39.93 27.98
N GLN A 160 5.88 -39.92 26.65
CA GLN A 160 5.99 -38.71 25.85
C GLN A 160 4.66 -38.46 25.14
N THR A 161 4.19 -37.22 25.18
CA THR A 161 2.96 -36.81 24.49
C THR A 161 3.28 -36.03 23.23
N ILE A 162 2.64 -36.39 22.12
CA ILE A 162 2.59 -35.63 20.87
C ILE A 162 1.15 -35.18 20.69
N ALA A 163 0.92 -33.87 20.71
CA ALA A 163 -0.42 -33.29 20.63
C ALA A 163 -0.74 -32.87 19.18
N PHE A 164 -1.85 -33.35 18.65
CA PHE A 164 -2.43 -32.90 17.39
C PHE A 164 -3.60 -31.99 17.70
N ARG A 165 -3.48 -30.72 17.31
CA ARG A 165 -4.58 -29.76 17.33
C ARG A 165 -5.44 -29.99 16.10
N VAL A 166 -6.69 -30.35 16.32
CA VAL A 166 -7.68 -30.59 15.27
C VAL A 166 -8.70 -29.46 15.38
N ASP A 167 -8.54 -28.47 14.50
CA ASP A 167 -9.37 -27.26 14.45
C ASP A 167 -10.43 -27.45 13.37
N LEU A 168 -11.65 -27.81 13.80
CA LEU A 168 -12.80 -28.05 12.93
C LEU A 168 -13.91 -27.03 13.14
N LYS A 169 -13.63 -25.93 13.86
CA LYS A 169 -14.58 -24.85 14.10
C LYS A 169 -14.22 -23.67 13.20
N PRO A 170 -14.93 -23.47 12.07
CA PRO A 170 -14.67 -22.31 11.24
C PRO A 170 -15.03 -21.01 11.98
N PRO A 171 -14.39 -19.88 11.61
CA PRO A 171 -14.76 -18.57 12.13
C PRO A 171 -16.18 -18.19 11.68
N TYR A 172 -16.77 -17.18 12.34
CA TYR A 172 -18.07 -16.65 11.95
C TYR A 172 -17.99 -15.86 10.64
N SER A 173 -19.06 -15.89 9.84
CA SER A 173 -19.17 -15.10 8.61
C SER A 173 -19.18 -13.59 8.91
N PRO A 174 -18.35 -12.77 8.23
CA PRO A 174 -18.40 -11.33 8.32
C PRO A 174 -19.72 -10.73 7.80
N THR A 175 -20.02 -9.48 8.18
CA THR A 175 -21.15 -8.72 7.64
C THR A 175 -20.65 -7.73 6.61
N ILE A 176 -20.91 -7.99 5.33
CA ILE A 176 -20.54 -7.09 4.23
C ILE A 176 -21.39 -5.83 4.26
N GLY A 177 -20.76 -4.67 4.06
CA GLY A 177 -21.43 -3.38 3.89
C GLY A 177 -21.74 -3.08 2.42
N GLU A 178 -22.38 -1.94 2.17
CA GLU A 178 -22.65 -1.48 0.81
C GLU A 178 -21.33 -1.22 0.04
N PRO A 179 -21.15 -1.83 -1.14
CA PRO A 179 -20.00 -1.56 -2.00
C PRO A 179 -19.93 -0.10 -2.42
N LYS A 180 -18.71 0.44 -2.60
CA LYS A 180 -18.48 1.79 -3.13
C LYS A 180 -17.82 1.74 -4.49
N GLU A 181 -18.49 2.28 -5.50
CA GLU A 181 -18.03 2.18 -6.89
C GLU A 181 -16.94 3.20 -7.24
N GLY A 182 -16.12 2.86 -8.23
CA GLY A 182 -15.11 3.71 -8.84
C GLY A 182 -14.73 3.25 -10.25
N ASP A 183 -13.80 3.97 -10.87
CA ASP A 183 -13.31 3.72 -12.22
C ASP A 183 -12.53 2.40 -12.25
N GLN A 184 -13.11 1.37 -12.86
CA GLN A 184 -12.56 0.02 -12.98
C GLN A 184 -12.26 -0.64 -11.62
N ASN A 185 -12.93 -0.19 -10.55
CA ASN A 185 -12.71 -0.71 -9.21
C ASN A 185 -13.95 -0.57 -8.30
N VAL A 186 -14.04 -1.42 -7.29
CA VAL A 186 -15.05 -1.37 -6.24
C VAL A 186 -14.37 -1.55 -4.89
N LEU A 187 -14.69 -0.70 -3.92
CA LEU A 187 -14.26 -0.88 -2.53
C LEU A 187 -15.33 -1.64 -1.75
N ILE A 188 -14.93 -2.80 -1.24
CA ILE A 188 -15.71 -3.63 -0.35
C ILE A 188 -15.25 -3.35 1.08
N SER A 189 -16.19 -3.14 1.99
CA SER A 189 -15.93 -2.97 3.41
C SER A 189 -16.91 -3.83 4.22
N TRP A 190 -16.47 -4.36 5.35
CA TRP A 190 -17.27 -5.25 6.19
C TRP A 190 -17.05 -4.97 7.67
N THR A 191 -17.97 -5.46 8.50
CA THR A 191 -17.80 -5.55 9.95
C THR A 191 -17.69 -7.00 10.36
N ASP A 192 -17.09 -7.22 11.52
CA ASP A 192 -16.89 -8.56 12.07
C ASP A 192 -16.79 -8.44 13.58
N ASP A 193 -17.96 -8.42 14.21
CA ASP A 193 -18.08 -8.29 15.66
C ASP A 193 -18.10 -9.66 16.33
N LYS A 194 -18.49 -10.71 15.58
CA LYS A 194 -18.61 -12.08 16.08
C LYS A 194 -17.26 -12.76 16.28
N ASN A 195 -16.26 -12.42 15.48
CA ASN A 195 -14.88 -12.91 15.67
C ASN A 195 -14.01 -11.96 16.51
N SER A 196 -14.59 -10.96 17.18
CA SER A 196 -13.81 -9.93 17.91
C SER A 196 -12.95 -10.47 19.07
N SER A 197 -13.29 -11.66 19.58
CA SER A 197 -12.50 -12.37 20.61
C SER A 197 -11.38 -13.24 20.05
N GLU A 198 -11.33 -13.44 18.73
CA GLU A 198 -10.35 -14.29 18.07
C GLU A 198 -9.20 -13.42 17.52
N SER A 199 -7.96 -13.86 17.76
CA SER A 199 -6.77 -13.23 17.18
C SER A 199 -6.47 -13.82 15.81
N GLY A 200 -5.71 -13.09 14.98
CA GLY A 200 -5.17 -13.65 13.74
C GLY A 200 -6.15 -13.78 12.58
N ILE A 201 -7.41 -13.39 12.78
CA ILE A 201 -8.43 -13.37 11.72
C ILE A 201 -7.97 -12.51 10.54
N ARG A 202 -7.95 -13.14 9.37
CA ARG A 202 -7.75 -12.54 8.05
C ARG A 202 -9.06 -12.65 7.27
N TYR A 203 -9.14 -11.97 6.13
CA TYR A 203 -10.33 -11.95 5.29
C TYR A 203 -9.97 -12.16 3.84
N ARG A 204 -10.84 -12.82 3.09
CA ARG A 204 -10.70 -12.99 1.65
C ARG A 204 -11.96 -12.48 0.96
N VAL A 205 -11.76 -11.70 -0.10
CA VAL A 205 -12.87 -11.18 -0.92
C VAL A 205 -12.97 -12.00 -2.18
N TYR A 206 -14.13 -12.61 -2.39
CA TYR A 206 -14.51 -13.33 -3.60
C TYR A 206 -15.33 -12.44 -4.51
N TYR A 207 -15.13 -12.54 -5.82
CA TYR A 207 -15.86 -11.77 -6.82
C TYR A 207 -15.98 -12.48 -8.17
N SER A 208 -17.11 -12.22 -8.85
CA SER A 208 -17.47 -12.86 -10.13
C SER A 208 -18.45 -12.00 -10.92
N GLU A 209 -18.55 -12.22 -12.23
CA GLU A 209 -19.57 -11.60 -13.12
C GLU A 209 -20.94 -12.31 -13.03
N ALA A 210 -21.03 -13.39 -12.25
CA ALA A 210 -22.26 -14.12 -11.98
C ALA A 210 -22.46 -14.30 -10.46
N PRO A 211 -23.72 -14.40 -9.98
CA PRO A 211 -23.99 -14.77 -8.60
C PRO A 211 -23.34 -16.12 -8.24
N PHE A 212 -22.86 -16.24 -7.01
CA PHE A 212 -22.21 -17.45 -6.50
C PHE A 212 -22.54 -17.65 -5.02
N ASP A 213 -22.16 -18.80 -4.49
CA ASP A 213 -22.35 -19.21 -3.10
C ASP A 213 -21.14 -20.02 -2.59
N ASP A 214 -21.21 -20.54 -1.36
CA ASP A 214 -20.14 -21.36 -0.78
C ASP A 214 -19.80 -22.62 -1.61
N THR A 215 -20.71 -23.11 -2.45
CA THR A 215 -20.49 -24.31 -3.28
C THR A 215 -19.74 -23.99 -4.58
N THR A 216 -19.92 -22.77 -5.08
CA THR A 216 -19.41 -22.29 -6.38
C THR A 216 -18.26 -21.30 -6.24
N LYS A 217 -17.94 -20.83 -5.03
CA LYS A 217 -16.86 -19.84 -4.77
C LYS A 217 -15.50 -20.22 -5.33
N SER A 218 -15.18 -21.51 -5.44
CA SER A 218 -13.92 -22.00 -5.99
C SER A 218 -13.73 -21.71 -7.48
N GLN A 219 -14.80 -21.37 -8.20
CA GLN A 219 -14.77 -20.98 -9.62
C GLN A 219 -14.65 -19.46 -9.81
N THR A 220 -14.63 -18.69 -8.72
CA THR A 220 -14.62 -17.22 -8.74
C THR A 220 -13.21 -16.67 -8.58
N SER A 221 -13.05 -15.38 -8.85
CA SER A 221 -11.81 -14.68 -8.52
C SER A 221 -11.77 -14.36 -7.03
N ALA A 222 -10.58 -14.41 -6.42
CA ALA A 222 -10.41 -14.11 -5.01
C ALA A 222 -9.19 -13.22 -4.76
N SER A 223 -9.27 -12.36 -3.75
CA SER A 223 -8.10 -11.64 -3.25
C SER A 223 -7.15 -12.57 -2.51
N ASP A 224 -5.91 -12.13 -2.28
CA ASP A 224 -5.10 -12.67 -1.19
C ASP A 224 -5.77 -12.34 0.17
N PRO A 225 -5.50 -13.12 1.23
CA PRO A 225 -5.99 -12.81 2.57
C PRO A 225 -5.48 -11.45 3.07
N VAL A 226 -6.37 -10.63 3.62
CA VAL A 226 -6.08 -9.29 4.17
C VAL A 226 -6.45 -9.19 5.64
N THR A 227 -5.72 -8.36 6.39
CA THR A 227 -5.99 -8.12 7.83
C THR A 227 -6.87 -6.90 8.08
N GLY A 228 -7.01 -6.01 7.09
CA GLY A 228 -7.92 -4.86 7.17
C GLY A 228 -9.38 -5.26 6.94
N LYS A 229 -10.32 -4.41 7.36
CA LYS A 229 -11.78 -4.61 7.15
C LYS A 229 -12.32 -3.99 5.85
N SER A 230 -11.43 -3.79 4.88
CA SER A 230 -11.78 -3.26 3.57
C SER A 230 -10.78 -3.69 2.52
N TYR A 231 -11.26 -3.93 1.30
CA TYR A 231 -10.44 -4.30 0.16
C TYR A 231 -10.95 -3.63 -1.11
N ARG A 232 -10.03 -3.12 -1.93
CA ARG A 232 -10.34 -2.51 -3.23
C ARG A 232 -10.08 -3.54 -4.33
N VAL A 233 -11.14 -4.06 -4.93
CA VAL A 233 -11.04 -4.91 -6.13
C VAL A 233 -10.83 -4.00 -7.32
N SER A 234 -9.78 -4.24 -8.11
CA SER A 234 -9.37 -3.38 -9.24
C SER A 234 -9.18 -4.17 -10.53
N GLY A 235 -9.20 -3.48 -11.67
CA GLY A 235 -9.08 -4.14 -12.98
C GLY A 235 -10.41 -4.71 -13.47
N LEU A 236 -11.52 -4.22 -12.91
CA LEU A 236 -12.87 -4.56 -13.33
C LEU A 236 -13.27 -3.75 -14.56
N GLU A 237 -14.20 -4.27 -15.34
CA GLU A 237 -14.76 -3.53 -16.48
C GLU A 237 -15.89 -2.60 -16.01
N ASN A 238 -15.85 -1.34 -16.46
CA ASN A 238 -16.92 -0.39 -16.16
C ASN A 238 -18.21 -0.78 -16.89
N GLY A 239 -19.35 -0.70 -16.19
CA GLY A 239 -20.66 -1.05 -16.75
C GLY A 239 -20.99 -2.55 -16.69
N VAL A 240 -20.11 -3.38 -16.14
CA VAL A 240 -20.36 -4.82 -15.89
C VAL A 240 -20.74 -5.02 -14.43
N GLU A 241 -21.81 -5.77 -14.18
CA GLU A 241 -22.23 -6.09 -12.81
C GLU A 241 -21.36 -7.21 -12.23
N TYR A 242 -20.76 -6.96 -11.07
CA TYR A 242 -19.98 -7.93 -10.33
C TYR A 242 -20.66 -8.25 -9.01
N TRP A 243 -20.60 -9.52 -8.62
CA TRP A 243 -21.05 -10.04 -7.32
C TRP A 243 -19.86 -10.18 -6.39
N PHE A 244 -20.04 -9.85 -5.13
CA PHE A 244 -18.99 -9.83 -4.10
C PHE A 244 -19.46 -10.52 -2.83
N ALA A 245 -18.55 -11.24 -2.19
CA ALA A 245 -18.73 -11.80 -0.86
C ALA A 245 -17.40 -11.84 -0.11
N VAL A 246 -17.45 -11.86 1.22
CA VAL A 246 -16.25 -11.90 2.08
C VAL A 246 -16.36 -13.07 3.04
N CYS A 247 -15.27 -13.81 3.24
CA CYS A 247 -15.15 -14.77 4.35
C CYS A 247 -14.06 -14.33 5.34
N ALA A 248 -14.20 -14.79 6.58
CA ALA A 248 -13.13 -14.75 7.57
C ALA A 248 -12.27 -16.02 7.44
N ILE A 249 -10.99 -15.89 7.75
CA ILE A 249 -10.00 -16.96 7.75
C ILE A 249 -9.27 -16.90 9.09
N ASP A 250 -9.25 -17.99 9.83
CA ASP A 250 -8.54 -18.08 11.10
C ASP A 250 -7.03 -18.36 10.94
N ASP A 251 -6.34 -18.53 12.06
CA ASP A 251 -4.92 -18.90 12.11
C ASP A 251 -4.63 -20.33 11.62
N SER A 252 -5.67 -21.17 11.59
CA SER A 252 -5.65 -22.56 11.11
C SER A 252 -5.95 -22.67 9.61
N ASP A 253 -6.15 -21.53 8.92
CA ASP A 253 -6.61 -21.43 7.53
C ASP A 253 -8.02 -21.99 7.29
N ASN A 254 -8.88 -22.10 8.31
CA ASN A 254 -10.30 -22.40 8.09
C ASN A 254 -11.02 -21.15 7.58
N GLU A 255 -11.79 -21.31 6.50
CA GLU A 255 -12.67 -20.26 6.01
C GLU A 255 -14.06 -20.36 6.66
N SER A 256 -14.61 -19.21 7.04
CA SER A 256 -16.04 -19.09 7.37
C SER A 256 -16.91 -19.37 6.13
N PRO A 257 -18.22 -19.63 6.33
CA PRO A 257 -19.19 -19.39 5.27
C PRO A 257 -19.09 -17.97 4.72
N LEU A 258 -19.49 -17.77 3.47
CA LEU A 258 -19.52 -16.45 2.85
C LEU A 258 -20.46 -15.50 3.62
N SER A 259 -20.13 -14.21 3.61
CA SER A 259 -21.09 -13.16 3.92
C SER A 259 -22.29 -13.24 2.97
N ALA A 260 -23.35 -12.47 3.24
CA ALA A 260 -24.35 -12.19 2.22
C ALA A 260 -23.67 -11.71 0.92
N VAL A 261 -24.18 -12.16 -0.22
CA VAL A 261 -23.66 -11.75 -1.53
C VAL A 261 -24.31 -10.42 -1.90
N THR A 262 -23.49 -9.46 -2.32
CA THR A 262 -23.92 -8.15 -2.81
C THR A 262 -23.42 -7.94 -4.23
N SER A 263 -24.07 -7.09 -5.02
CA SER A 263 -23.59 -6.74 -6.36
C SER A 263 -23.31 -5.25 -6.46
N ALA A 264 -22.35 -4.91 -7.32
CA ALA A 264 -22.06 -3.53 -7.70
C ALA A 264 -21.47 -3.49 -9.11
N MET A 265 -21.67 -2.36 -9.78
CA MET A 265 -21.20 -2.13 -11.14
C MET A 265 -20.17 -0.99 -11.11
N PRO A 266 -18.89 -1.23 -11.47
CA PRO A 266 -17.90 -0.16 -11.58
C PRO A 266 -18.39 0.88 -12.59
N VAL A 267 -18.21 2.17 -12.26
CA VAL A 267 -18.66 3.30 -13.08
C VAL A 267 -17.48 4.25 -13.26
N PRO A 268 -17.29 4.84 -14.47
CA PRO A 268 -16.26 5.85 -14.67
C PRO A 268 -16.39 6.98 -13.64
N SER A 269 -15.27 7.33 -13.01
CA SER A 269 -15.18 8.45 -12.09
C SER A 269 -14.47 9.63 -12.76
N TYR A 270 -14.97 10.83 -12.49
CA TYR A 270 -14.40 12.10 -12.91
C TYR A 270 -13.42 12.57 -11.83
N ASP A 271 -12.17 12.79 -12.22
CA ASP A 271 -11.22 13.47 -11.35
C ASP A 271 -11.60 14.95 -11.16
N PHE A 272 -10.80 15.71 -10.42
CA PHE A 272 -11.15 17.11 -10.16
C PHE A 272 -11.15 17.96 -11.42
N TRP A 273 -10.20 17.72 -12.32
CA TRP A 273 -10.03 18.49 -13.54
C TRP A 273 -11.17 18.20 -14.51
N GLU A 274 -11.48 16.92 -14.73
CA GLU A 274 -12.58 16.50 -15.58
C GLU A 274 -13.92 16.99 -15.02
N TYR A 275 -14.11 16.94 -13.70
CA TYR A 275 -15.29 17.51 -13.05
C TYR A 275 -15.37 19.04 -13.24
N TYR A 276 -14.27 19.77 -13.02
CA TYR A 276 -14.20 21.22 -13.21
C TYR A 276 -14.49 21.60 -14.67
N LYS A 277 -13.96 20.84 -15.64
CA LYS A 277 -14.10 21.11 -17.07
C LYS A 277 -15.44 20.69 -17.64
N ASP A 278 -15.76 19.41 -17.53
CA ASP A 278 -16.82 18.79 -18.31
C ASP A 278 -18.16 18.87 -17.58
N LYS A 279 -18.15 18.83 -16.24
CA LYS A 279 -19.37 18.93 -15.42
C LYS A 279 -19.69 20.36 -14.99
N ALA A 280 -18.70 21.12 -14.54
CA ALA A 280 -18.91 22.48 -14.05
C ALA A 280 -18.79 23.57 -15.15
N GLY A 281 -18.12 23.27 -16.27
CA GLY A 281 -17.97 24.20 -17.39
C GLY A 281 -16.85 25.24 -17.21
N GLY A 282 -15.77 24.89 -16.51
CA GLY A 282 -14.65 25.78 -16.23
C GLY A 282 -13.91 26.28 -17.47
N GLY A 283 -13.50 27.55 -17.47
CA GLY A 283 -12.91 28.27 -18.60
C GLY A 283 -11.41 28.03 -18.80
N GLU A 284 -10.68 27.56 -17.77
CA GLU A 284 -9.20 27.46 -17.81
C GLU A 284 -8.70 26.46 -18.85
N THR A 285 -7.95 26.83 -19.89
CA THR A 285 -7.62 25.89 -21.00
C THR A 285 -6.68 24.73 -20.64
N GLY A 286 -6.12 24.69 -19.42
CA GLY A 286 -5.21 23.65 -18.94
C GLY A 286 -3.77 23.83 -19.46
N GLY A 287 -2.79 23.56 -18.61
CA GLY A 287 -1.39 23.94 -18.86
C GLY A 287 -0.34 22.83 -18.83
N PHE A 288 -0.68 21.60 -18.42
CA PHE A 288 0.32 20.53 -18.18
C PHE A 288 0.44 19.53 -19.33
N CYS A 289 1.66 19.10 -19.65
CA CYS A 289 1.92 18.00 -20.57
C CYS A 289 1.95 16.67 -19.80
N PHE A 290 0.85 15.90 -19.81
CA PHE A 290 0.71 14.60 -19.12
C PHE A 290 1.84 13.59 -19.41
N ILE A 291 2.12 13.26 -20.68
CA ILE A 291 3.14 12.25 -21.04
C ILE A 291 4.53 12.73 -20.63
N ALA A 292 4.87 13.99 -20.91
CA ALA A 292 6.17 14.55 -20.57
C ALA A 292 6.40 14.64 -19.04
N THR A 293 5.36 14.99 -18.27
CA THR A 293 5.44 15.04 -16.80
C THR A 293 5.67 13.65 -16.20
N VAL A 294 4.99 12.63 -16.72
CA VAL A 294 5.20 11.24 -16.28
C VAL A 294 6.57 10.71 -16.72
N ALA A 295 7.03 11.05 -17.93
CA ALA A 295 8.33 10.64 -18.45
C ALA A 295 9.48 11.23 -17.62
N TYR A 296 9.49 12.54 -17.40
CA TYR A 296 10.60 13.25 -16.72
C TYR A 296 10.41 13.34 -15.20
N GLY A 297 9.28 12.84 -14.66
CA GLY A 297 9.04 12.74 -13.22
C GLY A 297 8.73 14.06 -12.51
N SER A 298 8.76 15.19 -13.23
CA SER A 298 8.43 16.51 -12.68
C SER A 298 7.77 17.40 -13.74
N PRO A 299 6.68 18.11 -13.40
CA PRO A 299 6.07 19.09 -14.31
C PRO A 299 6.95 20.34 -14.50
N LEU A 300 7.98 20.50 -13.68
CA LEU A 300 8.99 21.56 -13.74
C LEU A 300 10.29 21.11 -14.39
N ALA A 301 10.39 19.86 -14.87
CA ALA A 301 11.58 19.42 -15.60
C ALA A 301 11.85 20.33 -16.81
N LYS A 302 13.13 20.61 -17.08
CA LYS A 302 13.58 21.54 -18.12
C LYS A 302 12.99 21.15 -19.50
N GLU A 303 12.89 19.86 -19.76
CA GLU A 303 12.35 19.26 -20.97
C GLU A 303 10.84 19.48 -21.08
N VAL A 304 10.11 19.41 -19.96
CA VAL A 304 8.66 19.66 -19.92
C VAL A 304 8.37 21.13 -20.16
N GLN A 305 9.19 22.03 -19.61
CA GLN A 305 9.05 23.48 -19.85
C GLN A 305 9.27 23.83 -21.32
N LYS A 306 10.32 23.30 -21.96
CA LYS A 306 10.58 23.51 -23.40
C LYS A 306 9.40 23.10 -24.28
N LEU A 307 8.77 21.97 -23.99
CA LEU A 307 7.60 21.50 -24.73
C LEU A 307 6.36 22.38 -24.50
N ARG A 308 6.21 22.94 -23.29
CA ARG A 308 5.12 23.88 -22.97
C ARG A 308 5.31 25.21 -23.69
N ASP A 309 6.52 25.76 -23.67
CA ASP A 309 6.83 27.00 -24.38
C ASP A 309 6.62 26.83 -25.89
N PHE A 310 7.01 25.67 -26.44
CA PHE A 310 6.75 25.34 -27.84
C PHE A 310 5.24 25.27 -28.15
N ARG A 311 4.46 24.60 -27.29
CA ARG A 311 3.00 24.55 -27.39
C ARG A 311 2.41 25.95 -27.39
N ASP A 312 2.79 26.78 -26.43
CA ASP A 312 2.17 28.06 -26.17
C ASP A 312 2.54 29.11 -27.22
N ARG A 313 3.79 29.13 -27.68
CA ARG A 313 4.30 30.12 -28.65
C ARG A 313 4.07 29.74 -30.10
N PHE A 314 4.06 28.45 -30.44
CA PHE A 314 4.01 27.99 -31.84
C PHE A 314 2.77 27.16 -32.19
N LEU A 315 2.21 26.38 -31.25
CA LEU A 315 1.03 25.55 -31.54
C LEU A 315 -0.28 26.31 -31.31
N LEU A 316 -0.47 26.93 -30.14
CA LEU A 316 -1.74 27.59 -29.79
C LEU A 316 -2.14 28.80 -30.66
N PRO A 317 -1.20 29.59 -31.24
CA PRO A 317 -1.56 30.65 -32.16
C PRO A 317 -2.18 30.15 -33.48
N ASN A 318 -1.85 28.91 -33.90
CA ASN A 318 -2.25 28.34 -35.18
C ASN A 318 -3.47 27.42 -35.03
N PHE A 319 -4.42 27.48 -35.97
CA PHE A 319 -5.62 26.63 -35.96
C PHE A 319 -5.29 25.13 -35.91
N MET A 320 -4.34 24.69 -36.74
CA MET A 320 -3.87 23.30 -36.78
C MET A 320 -3.17 22.89 -35.48
N GLY A 321 -2.44 23.81 -34.84
CA GLY A 321 -1.77 23.55 -33.58
C GLY A 321 -2.76 23.43 -32.42
N ARG A 322 -3.85 24.21 -32.39
CA ARG A 322 -4.95 24.01 -31.44
C ARG A 322 -5.63 22.66 -31.58
N ALA A 323 -5.87 22.20 -32.82
CA ALA A 323 -6.43 20.86 -33.07
C ALA A 323 -5.49 19.74 -32.58
N LEU A 324 -4.19 19.85 -32.84
CA LEU A 324 -3.17 18.90 -32.36
C LEU A 324 -3.09 18.87 -30.83
N VAL A 325 -3.11 20.04 -30.20
CA VAL A 325 -3.09 20.17 -28.74
C VAL A 325 -4.37 19.57 -28.16
N SER A 326 -5.53 19.83 -28.75
CA SER A 326 -6.79 19.21 -28.33
C SER A 326 -6.72 17.68 -28.37
N LEU A 327 -6.26 17.11 -29.49
CA LEU A 327 -6.07 15.66 -29.62
C LEU A 327 -5.12 15.12 -28.54
N TYR A 328 -4.02 15.81 -28.28
CA TYR A 328 -3.09 15.45 -27.21
C TYR A 328 -3.79 15.44 -25.85
N TYR A 329 -4.55 16.46 -25.49
CA TYR A 329 -5.26 16.53 -24.20
C TYR A 329 -6.37 15.48 -24.06
N THR A 330 -6.98 15.03 -25.16
CA THR A 330 -7.98 13.96 -25.15
C THR A 330 -7.36 12.57 -25.02
N VAL A 331 -6.22 12.32 -25.67
CA VAL A 331 -5.63 10.96 -25.76
C VAL A 331 -4.57 10.71 -24.67
N SER A 332 -3.87 11.75 -24.23
CA SER A 332 -2.72 11.59 -23.34
C SER A 332 -3.03 11.19 -21.88
N PRO A 333 -4.16 11.56 -21.23
CA PRO A 333 -4.41 11.17 -19.84
C PRO A 333 -4.46 9.65 -19.58
N PRO A 334 -5.23 8.82 -20.32
CA PRO A 334 -5.24 7.37 -20.11
C PRO A 334 -3.89 6.73 -20.44
N LEU A 335 -3.19 7.22 -21.48
CA LEU A 335 -1.87 6.71 -21.85
C LEU A 335 -0.82 7.03 -20.77
N ALA A 336 -0.88 8.23 -20.18
CA ALA A 336 0.02 8.65 -19.10
C ALA A 336 -0.17 7.78 -17.84
N ARG A 337 -1.40 7.35 -17.52
CA ARG A 337 -1.69 6.42 -16.41
C ARG A 337 -0.98 5.07 -16.60
N VAL A 338 -0.94 4.54 -17.83
CA VAL A 338 -0.24 3.28 -18.14
C VAL A 338 1.27 3.45 -18.04
N ILE A 339 1.82 4.52 -18.63
CA ILE A 339 3.27 4.81 -18.61
C ILE A 339 3.78 5.02 -17.18
N GLN A 340 2.95 5.58 -16.29
CA GLN A 340 3.36 5.87 -14.92
C GLN A 340 3.68 4.62 -14.09
N ARG A 341 3.04 3.47 -14.40
CA ARG A 341 3.16 2.22 -13.64
C ARG A 341 4.44 1.43 -13.93
N HIS A 342 5.09 1.68 -15.07
CA HIS A 342 6.26 0.91 -15.50
C HIS A 342 7.45 1.82 -15.86
N GLU A 343 8.58 1.64 -15.17
CA GLU A 343 9.80 2.43 -15.43
C GLU A 343 10.36 2.21 -16.85
N ASN A 344 10.12 1.02 -17.43
CA ASN A 344 10.49 0.71 -18.82
C ASN A 344 9.72 1.59 -19.81
N LEU A 345 8.39 1.75 -19.63
CA LEU A 345 7.57 2.63 -20.46
C LEU A 345 7.95 4.10 -20.28
N ARG A 346 8.29 4.48 -19.05
CA ARG A 346 8.79 5.83 -18.75
C ARG A 346 10.10 6.13 -19.49
N THR A 347 11.00 5.17 -19.54
CA THR A 347 12.28 5.29 -20.27
C THR A 347 12.05 5.38 -21.78
N ILE A 348 11.14 4.57 -22.33
CA ILE A 348 10.74 4.65 -23.73
C ILE A 348 10.13 6.02 -24.04
N ALA A 349 9.25 6.53 -23.18
CA ALA A 349 8.65 7.85 -23.34
C ALA A 349 9.69 8.97 -23.32
N ARG A 350 10.71 8.90 -22.43
CA ARG A 350 11.83 9.85 -22.44
C ARG A 350 12.58 9.80 -23.77
N ILE A 351 12.97 8.61 -24.23
CA ILE A 351 13.71 8.42 -25.49
C ILE A 351 12.93 8.99 -26.68
N MET A 352 11.61 8.73 -26.73
CA MET A 352 10.74 9.20 -27.80
C MET A 352 10.53 10.72 -27.76
N LEU A 353 10.53 11.34 -26.58
CA LEU A 353 10.35 12.78 -26.41
C LEU A 353 11.64 13.59 -26.65
N VAL A 354 12.82 13.01 -26.47
CA VAL A 354 14.12 13.69 -26.71
C VAL A 354 14.19 14.42 -28.07
N PRO A 355 13.89 13.79 -29.23
CA PRO A 355 13.96 14.50 -30.50
C PRO A 355 12.97 15.67 -30.59
N VAL A 356 11.80 15.56 -29.96
CA VAL A 356 10.79 16.63 -29.93
C VAL A 356 11.25 17.78 -29.03
N VAL A 357 11.89 17.47 -27.90
CA VAL A 357 12.47 18.47 -26.99
C VAL A 357 13.63 19.22 -27.67
N LEU A 358 14.51 18.50 -28.37
CA LEU A 358 15.61 19.11 -29.13
C LEU A 358 15.09 19.98 -30.26
N PHE A 359 14.02 19.54 -30.94
CA PHE A 359 13.37 20.35 -31.97
C PHE A 359 12.72 21.61 -31.38
N ALA A 360 11.99 21.49 -30.26
CA ALA A 360 11.42 22.63 -29.56
C ALA A 360 12.48 23.65 -29.14
N GLU A 361 13.61 23.16 -28.61
CA GLU A 361 14.76 24.00 -28.25
C GLU A 361 15.40 24.68 -29.47
N PHE A 362 15.54 23.95 -30.59
CA PHE A 362 16.06 24.51 -31.84
C PHE A 362 15.15 25.61 -32.40
N VAL A 363 13.83 25.41 -32.38
CA VAL A 363 12.85 26.39 -32.87
C VAL A 363 12.82 27.63 -31.98
N ASP A 364 12.86 27.46 -30.65
CA ASP A 364 12.91 28.58 -29.71
C ASP A 364 14.22 29.38 -29.89
N PHE A 365 15.37 28.70 -29.99
CA PHE A 365 16.67 29.29 -30.30
C PHE A 365 16.68 30.06 -31.63
N ALA A 366 16.12 29.47 -32.70
CA ALA A 366 16.03 30.12 -34.01
C ALA A 366 15.14 31.38 -33.97
N SER A 367 14.01 31.31 -33.25
CA SER A 367 13.07 32.43 -33.13
C SER A 367 13.59 33.59 -32.27
N ALA A 368 14.32 33.29 -31.19
CA ALA A 368 14.93 34.28 -30.30
C ALA A 368 16.12 35.02 -30.95
N HIS A 369 16.73 34.41 -31.97
CA HIS A 369 17.92 34.95 -32.63
C HIS A 369 17.69 35.48 -34.04
N LEU A 370 16.52 35.27 -34.65
CA LEU A 370 16.14 35.94 -35.90
C LEU A 370 16.17 37.48 -35.77
N GLY A 371 15.70 38.02 -34.65
CA GLY A 371 15.78 39.44 -34.34
C GLY A 371 17.21 39.92 -34.12
N LEU A 372 18.04 39.15 -33.40
CA LEU A 372 19.45 39.48 -33.16
C LEU A 372 20.28 39.39 -34.46
N ILE A 373 20.04 38.39 -35.31
CA ILE A 373 20.71 38.23 -36.61
C ILE A 373 20.28 39.33 -37.56
N ALA A 374 19.00 39.71 -37.59
CA ALA A 374 18.53 40.87 -38.35
C ALA A 374 19.12 42.17 -37.81
N LEU A 375 19.19 42.36 -36.48
CA LEU A 375 19.73 43.56 -35.85
C LEU A 375 21.25 43.64 -36.03
N VAL A 376 21.99 42.53 -35.95
CA VAL A 376 23.42 42.45 -36.28
C VAL A 376 23.66 42.65 -37.77
N PHE A 377 22.82 42.12 -38.65
CA PHE A 377 22.87 42.37 -40.09
C PHE A 377 22.62 43.86 -40.40
N PHE A 378 21.60 44.48 -39.82
CA PHE A 378 21.34 45.92 -39.92
C PHE A 378 22.41 46.76 -39.24
N PHE A 379 22.99 46.31 -38.12
CA PHE A 379 24.05 47.00 -37.39
C PHE A 379 25.39 46.91 -38.12
N VAL A 380 25.70 45.80 -38.80
CA VAL A 380 26.86 45.65 -39.68
C VAL A 380 26.67 46.45 -40.95
N VAL A 381 25.47 46.45 -41.55
CA VAL A 381 25.12 47.33 -42.68
C VAL A 381 25.21 48.81 -42.28
N PHE A 382 24.77 49.16 -41.06
CA PHE A 382 24.84 50.51 -40.49
C PHE A 382 26.28 50.93 -40.14
N LEU A 383 27.09 50.04 -39.57
CA LEU A 383 28.52 50.26 -39.29
C LEU A 383 29.35 50.39 -40.57
N CYS A 384 29.00 49.66 -41.63
CA CYS A 384 29.61 49.79 -42.96
C CYS A 384 29.16 51.05 -43.71
N LEU A 385 28.00 51.64 -43.38
CA LEU A 385 27.47 52.86 -44.01
C LEU A 385 27.70 54.15 -43.21
N ALA A 386 28.23 54.08 -41.99
CA ALA A 386 28.40 55.25 -41.12
C ALA A 386 29.86 55.52 -40.70
N PRO A 387 30.80 55.82 -41.60
CA PRO A 387 32.00 56.55 -41.21
C PRO A 387 31.73 58.05 -41.29
N ALA A 388 30.97 58.61 -40.35
CA ALA A 388 30.99 60.04 -40.03
C ALA A 388 30.31 60.29 -38.68
N LEU A 389 31.06 60.82 -37.71
CA LEU A 389 30.63 61.16 -36.34
C LEU A 389 30.27 59.94 -35.49
N LEU A 390 31.15 59.43 -34.62
CA LEU A 390 31.18 59.95 -33.25
C LEU A 390 32.45 59.45 -32.54
N ARG A 391 33.62 59.93 -32.97
CA ARG A 391 34.91 59.69 -32.32
C ARG A 391 35.11 60.54 -31.05
N LYS A 392 34.04 61.05 -30.42
CA LYS A 392 34.11 62.06 -29.37
C LYS A 392 32.96 62.02 -28.34
N VAL A 393 32.73 60.91 -27.63
CA VAL A 393 31.89 60.94 -26.40
C VAL A 393 32.38 60.01 -25.28
N ILE A 394 33.25 59.03 -25.55
CA ILE A 394 33.80 58.12 -24.52
C ILE A 394 35.05 58.74 -23.84
N ALA A 395 34.93 59.98 -23.38
CA ALA A 395 35.97 60.65 -22.60
C ALA A 395 35.42 61.53 -21.47
N LEU A 396 34.10 61.52 -21.24
CA LEU A 396 33.47 62.45 -20.31
C LEU A 396 32.31 61.79 -19.57
N PHE A 397 32.56 60.75 -18.77
CA PHE A 397 31.74 60.41 -17.60
C PHE A 397 32.43 59.38 -16.69
N LEU A 398 33.74 59.56 -16.48
CA LEU A 398 34.46 58.99 -15.35
C LEU A 398 34.97 60.17 -14.49
N LEU A 399 34.77 60.06 -13.18
CA LEU A 399 34.96 61.05 -12.12
C LEU A 399 33.85 62.10 -11.96
N VAL A 400 32.82 61.77 -11.16
CA VAL A 400 32.54 62.44 -9.88
C VAL A 400 31.71 61.47 -9.03
N PHE A 401 32.30 60.88 -7.99
CA PHE A 401 31.69 60.80 -6.66
C PHE A 401 32.78 60.37 -5.68
N SER A 402 33.32 61.36 -4.98
CA SER A 402 34.28 61.22 -3.89
C SER A 402 33.63 60.53 -2.68
N LEU A 403 34.36 59.59 -2.10
CA LEU A 403 34.04 58.96 -0.82
C LEU A 403 34.03 59.99 0.31
N SER A 404 33.01 59.91 1.16
CA SER A 404 33.09 60.31 2.56
C SER A 404 32.81 59.07 3.41
N SER A 405 33.86 58.53 4.00
CA SER A 405 33.80 57.51 5.04
C SER A 405 33.60 58.19 6.39
N ASN A 406 32.62 57.74 7.17
CA ASN A 406 32.87 57.20 8.52
C ASN A 406 31.60 56.66 9.20
N ALA A 407 31.89 55.69 10.08
CA ALA A 407 31.12 55.20 11.23
C ALA A 407 30.12 54.06 10.98
N LEU A 408 30.60 52.84 11.26
CA LEU A 408 29.87 51.59 11.55
C LEU A 408 28.84 51.18 10.49
N ALA A 409 29.30 50.87 9.27
CA ALA A 409 28.42 50.38 8.22
C ALA A 409 28.00 48.93 8.50
N GLU A 410 26.70 48.74 8.75
CA GLU A 410 26.04 47.45 8.70
C GLU A 410 26.25 46.81 7.31
N SER A 411 26.34 45.48 7.24
CA SER A 411 26.47 44.75 5.98
C SER A 411 25.41 45.21 4.97
N PRO A 412 25.75 45.54 3.71
CA PRO A 412 24.74 45.90 2.71
C PRO A 412 23.73 44.76 2.54
N ARG A 413 22.46 45.03 2.81
CA ARG A 413 21.34 44.12 2.57
C ARG A 413 20.84 44.39 1.15
N ASN A 414 21.11 43.44 0.24
CA ASN A 414 20.71 43.52 -1.17
C ASN A 414 19.62 42.49 -1.51
N THR A 415 19.32 41.58 -0.58
CA THR A 415 18.39 40.48 -0.78
C THR A 415 17.68 40.14 0.50
N MET A 416 16.41 39.76 0.40
CA MET A 416 15.67 39.15 1.50
C MET A 416 15.05 37.82 1.03
N LEU A 417 15.19 36.80 1.88
CA LEU A 417 14.51 35.53 1.72
C LEU A 417 13.41 35.45 2.77
N GLU A 418 12.19 35.19 2.34
CA GLU A 418 11.06 35.02 3.23
C GLU A 418 10.44 33.63 3.06
N LEU A 419 10.16 32.98 4.19
CA LEU A 419 9.38 31.75 4.23
C LEU A 419 8.03 32.06 4.86
N LYS A 420 6.95 31.90 4.09
CA LYS A 420 5.58 32.16 4.54
C LYS A 420 4.86 30.84 4.75
N PHE A 421 4.21 30.69 5.91
CA PHE A 421 3.34 29.57 6.21
C PHE A 421 1.99 30.13 6.64
N GLY A 422 0.93 29.78 5.93
CA GLY A 422 -0.37 30.35 6.23
C GLY A 422 -1.53 29.50 5.74
N PRO A 423 -2.73 29.74 6.31
CA PRO A 423 -3.95 29.18 5.77
C PRO A 423 -4.18 29.69 4.34
N PHE A 424 -4.53 28.80 3.44
CA PHE A 424 -4.83 29.10 2.05
C PHE A 424 -6.12 28.42 1.63
N LYS A 425 -6.96 29.19 0.96
CA LYS A 425 -8.20 28.71 0.35
C LYS A 425 -8.21 29.16 -1.11
N PRO A 426 -8.19 28.23 -2.07
CA PRO A 426 -8.27 28.60 -3.47
C PRO A 426 -9.69 29.08 -3.80
N ASP A 427 -9.77 30.18 -4.54
CA ASP A 427 -11.02 30.83 -4.92
C ASP A 427 -11.55 30.33 -6.29
N ILE A 428 -11.35 29.05 -6.61
CA ILE A 428 -11.74 28.47 -7.92
C ILE A 428 -13.25 28.53 -8.12
N ASP A 429 -14.03 28.31 -7.06
CA ASP A 429 -15.49 28.32 -7.13
C ASP A 429 -16.09 29.70 -7.46
N LYS A 430 -15.33 30.80 -7.29
CA LYS A 430 -15.78 32.16 -7.63
C LYS A 430 -16.02 32.33 -9.12
N GLU A 431 -15.31 31.57 -9.97
CA GLU A 431 -15.45 31.61 -11.43
C GLU A 431 -16.90 31.34 -11.88
N PHE A 432 -17.62 30.51 -11.13
CA PHE A 432 -18.95 30.03 -11.51
C PHE A 432 -20.09 30.93 -11.03
N ASN A 433 -19.80 32.06 -10.36
CA ASN A 433 -20.81 33.00 -9.84
C ASN A 433 -21.95 32.31 -9.05
N GLY A 434 -21.61 31.27 -8.27
CA GLY A 434 -22.57 30.50 -7.46
C GLY A 434 -23.40 29.45 -8.22
N LYS A 435 -23.24 29.29 -9.54
CA LYS A 435 -23.93 28.25 -10.32
C LYS A 435 -23.36 26.85 -10.09
N ALA A 436 -22.07 26.76 -9.76
CA ALA A 436 -21.38 25.53 -9.43
C ALA A 436 -20.28 25.81 -8.40
N SER A 437 -19.86 24.78 -7.66
CA SER A 437 -18.75 24.87 -6.70
C SER A 437 -17.88 23.62 -6.78
N PRO A 438 -17.18 23.37 -7.90
CA PRO A 438 -16.43 22.15 -8.12
C PRO A 438 -15.35 21.88 -7.07
N PHE A 439 -14.64 22.92 -6.60
CA PHE A 439 -13.62 22.75 -5.58
C PHE A 439 -14.25 22.32 -4.25
N LYS A 440 -15.30 23.01 -3.80
CA LYS A 440 -16.03 22.63 -2.59
C LYS A 440 -16.66 21.24 -2.69
N THR A 441 -17.22 20.86 -3.84
CA THR A 441 -17.88 19.56 -4.04
C THR A 441 -16.88 18.40 -3.98
N VAL A 442 -15.72 18.54 -4.62
CA VAL A 442 -14.74 17.46 -4.75
C VAL A 442 -13.74 17.43 -3.59
N MET A 443 -13.22 18.59 -3.19
CA MET A 443 -12.15 18.72 -2.18
C MET A 443 -12.67 19.08 -0.78
N GLY A 444 -13.95 19.47 -0.68
CA GLY A 444 -14.56 19.96 0.55
C GLY A 444 -14.22 21.42 0.86
N ASN A 445 -14.68 21.91 2.01
CA ASN A 445 -14.49 23.29 2.45
C ASN A 445 -13.27 23.46 3.38
N LYS A 446 -12.21 22.66 3.19
CA LYS A 446 -11.04 22.64 4.08
C LYS A 446 -10.09 23.79 3.76
N THR A 447 -9.56 24.44 4.80
CA THR A 447 -8.44 25.38 4.67
C THR A 447 -7.15 24.59 4.56
N LEU A 448 -6.32 24.91 3.58
CA LEU A 448 -5.06 24.22 3.31
C LEU A 448 -3.90 24.98 3.94
N LEU A 449 -2.80 24.28 4.23
CA LEU A 449 -1.54 24.95 4.53
C LEU A 449 -0.87 25.33 3.20
N MET A 450 -0.46 26.59 3.08
CA MET A 450 0.40 27.07 2.01
C MET A 450 1.78 27.37 2.55
N THR A 451 2.78 26.80 1.90
CA THR A 451 4.19 27.15 2.11
C THR A 451 4.64 27.99 0.94
N GLN A 452 5.18 29.18 1.19
CA GLN A 452 5.72 30.03 0.15
C GLN A 452 7.16 30.40 0.45
N PHE A 453 7.93 30.53 -0.61
CA PHE A 453 9.26 31.09 -0.62
C PHE A 453 9.23 32.37 -1.45
N GLU A 454 9.71 33.45 -0.87
CA GLU A 454 9.84 34.75 -1.54
C GLU A 454 11.30 35.15 -1.59
N TYR A 455 11.74 35.56 -2.77
CA TYR A 455 13.04 36.18 -3.00
C TYR A 455 12.82 37.64 -3.37
N ASP A 456 13.32 38.53 -2.53
CA ASP A 456 13.31 39.97 -2.76
C ASP A 456 14.69 40.43 -3.19
N TYR A 457 14.76 41.16 -4.31
CA TYR A 457 15.94 41.91 -4.71
C TYR A 457 15.77 43.38 -4.32
N GLU A 458 16.55 43.82 -3.34
CA GLU A 458 16.53 45.18 -2.79
C GLU A 458 17.54 46.05 -3.54
N PHE A 459 17.06 47.01 -4.34
CA PHE A 459 17.92 47.82 -5.23
C PHE A 459 17.99 49.31 -4.84
N PHE A 460 17.19 49.75 -3.86
CA PHE A 460 17.28 51.08 -3.29
C PHE A 460 17.01 51.05 -1.78
N THR A 461 17.93 51.59 -0.99
CA THR A 461 17.91 51.49 0.49
C THR A 461 18.16 52.83 1.21
N ARG A 462 18.09 53.97 0.52
CA ARG A 462 18.45 55.29 1.10
C ARG A 462 17.33 55.95 1.93
N PHE A 463 16.06 55.74 1.58
CA PHE A 463 14.91 56.35 2.25
C PHE A 463 13.76 55.34 2.28
N GLY A 464 13.93 54.29 3.07
CA GLY A 464 13.17 53.05 2.89
C GLY A 464 13.85 52.10 1.90
N ILE A 465 13.34 50.89 1.86
CA ILE A 465 13.76 49.81 0.95
C ILE A 465 12.76 49.73 -0.20
N ILE A 466 13.24 49.82 -1.44
CA ILE A 466 12.48 49.44 -2.63
C ILE A 466 13.05 48.11 -3.13
N ALA A 467 12.16 47.13 -3.32
CA ALA A 467 12.52 45.80 -3.76
C ALA A 467 11.55 45.24 -4.82
N MET A 468 12.05 44.30 -5.61
CA MET A 468 11.24 43.44 -6.47
C MET A 468 11.25 42.03 -5.88
N GLY A 469 10.08 41.54 -5.48
CA GLY A 469 9.88 40.21 -4.92
C GLY A 469 9.34 39.23 -5.96
N ALA A 470 9.82 37.99 -5.90
CA ALA A 470 9.26 36.86 -6.62
C ALA A 470 8.88 35.77 -5.61
N THR A 471 7.60 35.38 -5.61
CA THR A 471 7.06 34.38 -4.69
C THR A 471 6.68 33.12 -5.44
N VAL A 472 7.07 31.96 -4.89
CA VAL A 472 6.57 30.65 -5.29
C VAL A 472 5.94 29.97 -4.09
N GLY A 473 4.69 29.53 -4.23
CA GLY A 473 3.98 28.76 -3.22
C GLY A 473 3.82 27.30 -3.58
N TYR A 474 3.53 26.47 -2.58
CA TYR A 474 3.07 25.11 -2.76
C TYR A 474 1.97 24.76 -1.76
N SER A 475 0.89 24.19 -2.27
CA SER A 475 -0.17 23.57 -1.47
C SER A 475 -0.78 22.37 -2.20
N ARG A 476 -1.42 21.48 -1.44
CA ARG A 476 -2.02 20.24 -1.95
C ARG A 476 -3.40 20.06 -1.36
N ALA A 477 -4.39 19.86 -2.22
CA ALA A 477 -5.74 19.41 -1.85
C ALA A 477 -5.94 17.94 -2.25
N LYS A 478 -6.67 17.19 -1.43
CA LYS A 478 -7.04 15.80 -1.68
C LYS A 478 -8.54 15.64 -1.44
N GLY A 479 -9.23 14.99 -2.36
CA GLY A 479 -10.67 14.83 -2.36
C GLY A 479 -11.10 13.48 -2.95
N SER A 480 -12.39 13.20 -2.87
CA SER A 480 -12.99 12.03 -3.52
C SER A 480 -13.41 12.43 -4.93
N ALA A 481 -13.03 11.62 -5.92
CA ALA A 481 -13.52 11.75 -7.28
C ALA A 481 -15.06 11.59 -7.32
N ARG A 482 -15.69 11.94 -8.43
CA ARG A 482 -17.15 11.94 -8.55
C ARG A 482 -17.59 10.93 -9.61
N LEU A 483 -18.60 10.13 -9.30
CA LEU A 483 -19.23 9.27 -10.29
C LEU A 483 -20.06 10.10 -11.28
N GLN A 484 -20.52 9.47 -12.35
CA GLN A 484 -21.33 10.15 -13.38
C GLN A 484 -22.62 10.76 -12.85
N ASP A 485 -23.20 10.16 -11.80
CA ASP A 485 -24.41 10.62 -11.09
C ASP A 485 -24.11 11.65 -9.99
N ASP A 486 -22.87 12.16 -9.93
CA ASP A 486 -22.39 13.09 -8.92
C ASP A 486 -22.47 12.52 -7.48
N LYS A 487 -22.32 11.20 -7.28
CA LYS A 487 -22.00 10.65 -5.96
C LYS A 487 -20.48 10.61 -5.72
N PRO A 488 -20.02 10.63 -4.46
CA PRO A 488 -18.61 10.41 -4.16
C PRO A 488 -18.18 9.02 -4.61
N SER A 489 -17.16 8.93 -5.44
CA SER A 489 -16.50 7.68 -5.81
C SER A 489 -15.55 7.22 -4.70
N ASN A 490 -15.23 5.93 -4.70
CA ASN A 490 -14.08 5.38 -3.98
C ASN A 490 -12.73 5.94 -4.49
N ASP A 491 -12.67 6.47 -5.70
CA ASP A 491 -11.44 7.06 -6.22
C ASP A 491 -11.07 8.36 -5.55
N THR A 492 -9.77 8.59 -5.48
CA THR A 492 -9.19 9.79 -4.89
C THR A 492 -8.63 10.67 -5.98
N THR A 493 -8.94 11.95 -5.91
CA THR A 493 -8.30 12.99 -6.73
C THR A 493 -7.42 13.88 -5.86
N THR A 494 -6.33 14.37 -6.44
CA THR A 494 -5.39 15.29 -5.79
C THR A 494 -5.16 16.47 -6.71
N MET A 495 -5.24 17.68 -6.15
CA MET A 495 -4.85 18.90 -6.83
C MET A 495 -3.61 19.49 -6.18
N HIS A 496 -2.58 19.75 -6.99
CA HIS A 496 -1.39 20.48 -6.58
C HIS A 496 -1.53 21.94 -7.02
N MET A 497 -1.22 22.87 -6.12
CA MET A 497 -1.32 24.30 -6.36
C MET A 497 0.04 24.96 -6.16
N ILE A 498 0.47 25.71 -7.17
CA ILE A 498 1.75 26.43 -7.18
C ILE A 498 1.47 27.88 -7.56
N PRO A 499 1.02 28.74 -6.63
CA PRO A 499 0.82 30.15 -6.92
C PRO A 499 2.17 30.83 -7.15
N LEU A 500 2.23 31.67 -8.18
CA LEU A 500 3.39 32.49 -8.52
C LEU A 500 2.97 33.96 -8.46
N SER A 501 3.79 34.81 -7.86
CA SER A 501 3.55 36.25 -7.84
C SER A 501 4.84 37.05 -8.00
N LEU A 502 4.71 38.20 -8.66
CA LEU A 502 5.73 39.25 -8.69
C LEU A 502 5.19 40.44 -7.88
N SER A 503 5.99 40.96 -6.96
CA SER A 503 5.60 42.04 -6.06
C SER A 503 6.58 43.21 -6.16
N ALA A 504 6.06 44.44 -6.20
CA ALA A 504 6.85 45.63 -5.94
C ALA A 504 6.68 46.01 -4.47
N ILE A 505 7.79 46.08 -3.74
CA ILE A 505 7.79 46.24 -2.29
C ILE A 505 8.43 47.59 -1.97
N TYR A 506 7.74 48.40 -1.16
CA TYR A 506 8.33 49.56 -0.49
C TYR A 506 8.21 49.35 1.02
N ARG A 507 9.34 49.25 1.72
CA ARG A 507 9.38 49.19 3.19
C ARG A 507 9.89 50.52 3.72
N PHE A 508 9.06 51.20 4.51
CA PHE A 508 9.46 52.43 5.19
C PHE A 508 10.09 52.10 6.54
N ASP A 509 11.41 51.92 6.57
CA ASP A 509 12.21 51.61 7.78
C ASP A 509 13.03 52.81 8.28
N TRP A 510 12.98 53.95 7.58
CA TRP A 510 13.75 55.15 7.87
C TRP A 510 13.56 55.68 9.31
N ALA A 511 12.34 55.59 9.85
CA ALA A 511 12.05 56.03 11.22
C ALA A 511 12.61 55.09 12.30
N ALA A 512 12.74 53.80 11.99
CA ALA A 512 13.25 52.77 12.91
C ALA A 512 14.79 52.69 12.91
N GLN A 513 15.46 53.24 11.90
CA GLN A 513 16.93 53.30 11.82
C GLN A 513 17.52 54.56 12.45
N LYS A 514 16.72 55.61 12.68
CA LYS A 514 17.20 56.94 13.08
C LYS A 514 16.96 57.28 14.56
N HIS A 515 16.20 56.45 15.27
CA HIS A 515 15.90 56.52 16.71
C HIS A 515 16.05 55.12 17.28
#